data_AF-A0A117PGA7-F1
#
_entry.id   AF-A0A117PGA7-F1
#
_cell.length_a   1.000
_cell.length_b   1.000
_cell.length_c   1.000
_cell.angle_alpha   90.00
_cell.angle_beta   90.00
_cell.angle_gamma   90.00
#
_symmetry.space_group_name_H-M   'P 1'
#
loop_
_entity.id
_entity.type
_entity.pdbx_description
1 polymer ?
#
loop_
_entity_poly.entity_id
_entity_poly.type
_entity_poly.pdbx_seq_one_letter_code
_entity_poly.pdbx_strand_id
1 'polypeptide(L)'
;MNSPTPHVGRVAAVLFDRDGTLVEDVPYNGDPARVRPLPGARRALDLLRAAGIPTGVVSNQSGIGRGLLTDTDVRRVNDRANTLLGGLDTWLYCPHSPEAGCGCRKPRPGLVIEAARRLGVAPADCVVIGDIATDVQAARAAGARGVLVPNAATLPGEVETAPSTAPDLLTAVRRLLTETRGGRS
;
A
#
# COMPACT_ATOMS: atom_id res chain seq x y z
N MET A 1 16.83 8.57 -30.78
CA MET A 1 15.74 8.06 -29.92
C MET A 1 16.22 8.21 -28.49
N ASN A 2 15.87 9.31 -27.83
CA ASN A 2 16.32 9.57 -26.46
C ASN A 2 15.50 8.68 -25.53
N SER A 3 16.12 7.61 -25.02
CA SER A 3 15.56 6.85 -23.90
C SER A 3 15.36 7.80 -22.72
N PRO A 4 14.17 7.88 -22.10
CA PRO A 4 14.02 8.66 -20.89
C PRO A 4 14.90 8.02 -19.82
N THR A 5 15.89 8.78 -19.35
CA THR A 5 16.59 8.47 -18.11
C THR A 5 15.53 8.34 -17.00
N PRO A 6 15.58 7.29 -16.16
CA PRO A 6 14.67 7.22 -15.02
C PRO A 6 14.97 8.42 -14.14
N HIS A 7 14.06 9.39 -14.08
CA HIS A 7 14.08 10.37 -13.02
C HIS A 7 14.02 9.57 -11.72
N VAL A 8 15.07 9.67 -10.90
CA VAL A 8 14.99 9.28 -9.49
C VAL A 8 14.11 10.35 -8.84
N GLY A 9 12.81 10.26 -9.13
CA GLY A 9 11.80 11.23 -8.76
C GLY A 9 11.67 11.27 -7.25
N ARG A 10 11.43 12.47 -6.73
CA ARG A 10 11.08 12.68 -5.34
C ARG A 10 9.81 11.89 -5.02
N VAL A 11 9.80 11.14 -3.92
CA VAL A 11 8.59 10.45 -3.45
C VAL A 11 7.49 11.48 -3.18
N ALA A 12 6.45 11.45 -4.00
CA ALA A 12 5.33 12.39 -3.93
C ALA A 12 4.12 11.81 -3.19
N ALA A 13 3.99 10.49 -3.10
CA ALA A 13 2.98 9.83 -2.26
C ALA A 13 3.44 8.42 -1.84
N VAL A 14 2.91 7.93 -0.73
CA VAL A 14 3.11 6.55 -0.28
C VAL A 14 1.77 5.84 -0.14
N LEU A 15 1.62 4.75 -0.88
CA LEU A 15 0.48 3.87 -0.85
C LEU A 15 0.81 2.60 -0.07
N PHE A 16 -0.15 2.08 0.68
CA PHE A 16 0.05 0.92 1.53
C PHE A 16 -0.96 -0.17 1.20
N ASP A 17 -0.54 -1.43 1.26
CA ASP A 17 -1.49 -2.47 1.57
C ASP A 17 -2.06 -2.30 2.99
N ARG A 18 -3.23 -2.88 3.25
CA ARG A 18 -3.89 -2.81 4.55
C ARG A 18 -3.47 -3.98 5.46
N ASP A 19 -3.74 -5.21 5.03
CA ASP A 19 -3.78 -6.40 5.87
C ASP A 19 -2.40 -7.07 5.85
N GLY A 20 -1.75 -7.22 6.99
CA GLY A 20 -0.36 -7.70 7.06
C GLY A 20 0.69 -6.60 6.90
N THR A 21 0.27 -5.39 6.52
CA THR A 21 1.13 -4.21 6.34
C THR A 21 0.83 -3.08 7.34
N LEU A 22 -0.39 -2.52 7.36
CA LEU A 22 -0.79 -1.46 8.30
C LEU A 22 -1.49 -2.00 9.54
N VAL A 23 -2.29 -3.06 9.37
CA VAL A 23 -3.02 -3.75 10.42
C VAL A 23 -2.76 -5.26 10.34
N GLU A 24 -3.01 -5.99 11.42
CA GLU A 24 -2.91 -7.45 11.43
C GLU A 24 -3.80 -8.07 10.34
N ASP A 25 -3.26 -9.04 9.61
CA ASP A 25 -4.06 -9.81 8.64
C ASP A 25 -4.99 -10.76 9.39
N VAL A 26 -6.29 -10.50 9.23
CA VAL A 26 -7.36 -11.30 9.80
C VAL A 26 -8.23 -11.78 8.63
N PRO A 27 -8.23 -13.10 8.33
CA PRO A 27 -8.95 -13.63 7.18
C PRO A 27 -10.42 -13.22 7.18
N TYR A 28 -10.85 -12.58 6.09
CA TYR A 28 -12.22 -12.11 5.87
C TYR A 28 -12.78 -11.31 7.06
N ASN A 29 -12.00 -10.37 7.58
CA ASN A 29 -12.44 -9.54 8.69
C ASN A 29 -13.56 -8.57 8.28
N GLY A 30 -14.77 -8.80 8.79
CA GLY A 30 -15.90 -7.86 8.75
C GLY A 30 -16.17 -7.15 10.07
N ASP A 31 -15.37 -7.40 11.10
CA ASP A 31 -15.57 -6.86 12.44
C ASP A 31 -14.53 -5.78 12.79
N PRO A 32 -14.96 -4.51 12.93
CA PRO A 32 -14.11 -3.41 13.38
C PRO A 32 -13.41 -3.68 14.71
N ALA A 33 -14.02 -4.44 15.62
CA ALA A 33 -13.43 -4.73 16.92
C ALA A 33 -12.15 -5.58 16.84
N ARG A 34 -11.90 -6.24 15.70
CA ARG A 34 -10.71 -7.07 15.45
C ARG A 34 -9.56 -6.30 14.78
N VAL A 35 -9.76 -5.03 14.43
CA VAL A 35 -8.71 -4.22 13.80
C VAL A 35 -7.61 -3.88 14.82
N ARG A 36 -6.37 -4.26 14.52
CA ARG A 36 -5.18 -3.98 15.32
C ARG A 36 -4.07 -3.43 14.42
N PRO A 37 -3.61 -2.18 14.60
CA PRO A 37 -2.47 -1.66 13.85
C PRO A 37 -1.20 -2.45 14.16
N LEU A 38 -0.40 -2.72 13.13
CA LEU A 38 0.88 -3.38 13.31
C LEU A 38 1.90 -2.45 14.01
N PRO A 39 2.90 -3.00 14.71
CA PRO A 39 3.93 -2.22 15.37
C PRO A 39 4.58 -1.20 14.43
N GLY A 40 4.63 0.06 14.87
CA GLY A 40 5.25 1.13 14.10
C GLY A 40 4.38 1.73 12.98
N ALA A 41 3.23 1.14 12.62
CA ALA A 41 2.40 1.65 11.51
C ALA A 41 1.93 3.09 11.72
N ARG A 42 1.36 3.39 12.88
CA ARG A 42 0.96 4.76 13.24
C ARG A 42 2.13 5.74 13.17
N ARG A 43 3.28 5.35 13.72
CA ARG A 43 4.49 6.19 13.73
C ARG A 43 5.04 6.43 12.32
N ALA A 44 4.98 5.43 11.44
CA ALA A 44 5.40 5.55 10.06
C ALA A 44 4.52 6.58 9.31
N LEU A 45 3.20 6.51 9.49
CA LEU A 45 2.27 7.49 8.92
C LEU A 45 2.47 8.89 9.50
N ASP A 46 2.72 9.01 10.80
CA ASP A 46 3.00 10.31 11.43
C ASP A 46 4.28 10.96 10.86
N LEU A 47 5.31 10.18 10.53
CA LEU A 47 6.52 10.68 9.87
C LEU A 47 6.26 11.19 8.45
N LEU A 48 5.44 10.49 7.66
CA LEU A 48 5.06 10.93 6.32
C LEU A 48 4.20 12.20 6.37
N ARG A 49 3.26 12.26 7.31
CA ARG A 49 2.43 13.44 7.56
C ARG A 49 3.28 14.65 7.94
N ALA A 50 4.24 14.48 8.85
CA ALA A 50 5.18 15.53 9.24
C ALA A 50 6.07 15.99 8.07
N ALA A 51 6.31 15.14 7.08
CA ALA A 51 7.03 15.47 5.85
C ALA A 51 6.13 16.06 4.74
N GLY A 52 4.82 16.16 4.97
CA GLY A 52 3.85 16.62 3.97
C GLY A 52 3.71 15.69 2.77
N ILE A 53 3.95 14.38 2.96
CA ILE A 53 3.80 13.36 1.92
C ILE A 53 2.41 12.72 2.05
N PRO A 54 1.52 12.87 1.05
CA PRO A 54 0.22 12.21 1.01
C PRO A 54 0.33 10.69 1.10
N THR A 55 -0.68 10.09 1.73
CA THR A 55 -0.75 8.66 2.01
C THR A 55 -2.08 8.06 1.59
N GLY A 56 -2.05 6.81 1.14
CA GLY A 56 -3.27 6.10 0.74
C GLY A 56 -3.22 4.61 1.01
N VAL A 57 -4.39 3.99 1.11
CA VAL A 57 -4.54 2.52 1.18
C VAL A 57 -5.04 1.97 -0.15
N VAL A 58 -4.43 0.88 -0.60
CA VAL A 58 -4.86 0.07 -1.75
C VAL A 58 -4.93 -1.40 -1.34
N SER A 59 -6.13 -1.96 -1.21
CA SER A 59 -6.31 -3.32 -0.67
C SER A 59 -7.16 -4.24 -1.55
N ASN A 60 -6.89 -5.54 -1.52
CA ASN A 60 -7.73 -6.56 -2.16
C ASN A 60 -8.73 -7.14 -1.15
N GLN A 61 -10.02 -6.87 -1.28
CA GLN A 61 -11.08 -7.32 -0.36
C GLN A 61 -12.00 -8.34 -1.03
N SER A 62 -11.44 -9.48 -1.42
CA SER A 62 -12.16 -10.52 -2.20
C SER A 62 -13.30 -11.21 -1.44
N GLY A 63 -13.40 -11.02 -0.13
CA GLY A 63 -14.54 -11.51 0.66
C GLY A 63 -15.88 -11.02 0.12
N ILE A 64 -15.93 -9.81 -0.48
CA ILE A 64 -17.15 -9.27 -1.09
C ILE A 64 -17.55 -10.09 -2.31
N GLY A 65 -16.65 -10.24 -3.28
CA GLY A 65 -16.92 -11.00 -4.50
C GLY A 65 -17.13 -12.51 -4.27
N ARG A 66 -16.72 -13.01 -3.10
CA ARG A 66 -16.98 -14.39 -2.65
C ARG A 66 -18.29 -14.53 -1.84
N GLY A 67 -19.00 -13.44 -1.56
CA GLY A 67 -20.22 -13.43 -0.73
C GLY A 67 -19.98 -13.66 0.77
N LEU A 68 -18.73 -13.55 1.23
CA LEU A 68 -18.33 -13.74 2.64
C LEU A 68 -18.41 -12.45 3.46
N LEU A 69 -18.35 -11.30 2.79
CA LEU A 69 -18.42 -9.97 3.39
C LEU A 69 -19.36 -9.10 2.58
N THR A 70 -20.03 -8.17 3.26
CA THR A 70 -20.66 -7.06 2.56
C THR A 70 -19.66 -5.93 2.36
N ASP A 71 -19.97 -5.06 1.42
CA ASP A 71 -19.25 -3.81 1.24
C ASP A 71 -19.31 -2.91 2.50
N THR A 72 -20.44 -2.90 3.21
CA THR A 72 -20.59 -2.20 4.50
C THR A 72 -19.63 -2.74 5.56
N ASP A 73 -19.41 -4.06 5.64
CA ASP A 73 -18.47 -4.66 6.60
C ASP A 73 -17.04 -4.16 6.36
N VAL A 74 -16.61 -4.19 5.10
CA VAL A 74 -15.27 -3.71 4.71
C VAL A 74 -15.11 -2.22 4.99
N ARG A 75 -16.13 -1.39 4.72
CA ARG A 75 -16.08 0.05 5.05
C ARG A 75 -15.93 0.28 6.55
N ARG A 76 -16.70 -0.41 7.39
CA ARG A 76 -16.60 -0.28 8.86
C ARG A 76 -15.21 -0.66 9.38
N VAL A 77 -14.61 -1.70 8.82
CA VAL A 77 -13.23 -2.12 9.13
C VAL A 77 -12.21 -1.05 8.69
N ASN A 78 -12.37 -0.51 7.48
CA ASN A 78 -11.51 0.57 6.98
C ASN A 78 -11.63 1.84 7.83
N ASP A 79 -12.83 2.26 8.22
CA ASP A 79 -13.06 3.45 9.05
C ASP A 79 -12.39 3.30 10.43
N ARG A 80 -12.48 2.10 11.01
CA ARG A 80 -11.80 1.79 12.26
C ARG A 80 -10.29 1.82 12.12
N ALA A 81 -9.74 1.22 11.06
CA ALA A 81 -8.31 1.28 10.77
C ALA A 81 -7.84 2.72 10.57
N ASN A 82 -8.57 3.51 9.76
CA ASN A 82 -8.30 4.92 9.53
C ASN A 82 -8.23 5.73 10.83
N THR A 83 -9.20 5.51 11.73
CA THR A 83 -9.23 6.16 13.05
C THR A 83 -8.00 5.82 13.88
N LEU A 84 -7.64 4.54 13.99
CA LEU A 84 -6.50 4.09 14.79
C LEU A 84 -5.15 4.57 14.22
N LEU A 85 -5.06 4.66 12.90
CA LEU A 85 -3.88 5.12 12.16
C LEU A 85 -3.76 6.65 12.08
N GLY A 86 -4.74 7.39 12.60
CA GLY A 86 -4.72 8.85 12.64
C GLY A 86 -5.06 9.53 11.31
N GLY A 87 -5.77 8.82 10.42
CA GLY A 87 -6.20 9.35 9.12
C GLY A 87 -5.16 9.18 8.01
N LEU A 88 -5.61 8.68 6.86
CA LEU A 88 -4.91 8.73 5.56
C LEU A 88 -5.78 9.49 4.54
N ASP A 89 -5.14 9.98 3.47
CA ASP A 89 -5.77 10.88 2.50
C ASP A 89 -6.70 10.16 1.52
N THR A 90 -6.48 8.85 1.27
CA THR A 90 -7.38 8.04 0.44
C THR A 90 -7.42 6.58 0.86
N TRP A 91 -8.57 5.94 0.70
CA TRP A 91 -8.78 4.50 0.93
C TRP A 91 -9.47 3.88 -0.29
N LEU A 92 -8.82 2.90 -0.91
CA LEU A 92 -9.37 2.15 -2.03
C LEU A 92 -9.25 0.66 -1.78
N TYR A 93 -10.27 -0.09 -2.20
CA TYR A 93 -10.22 -1.54 -2.23
C TYR A 93 -10.85 -2.11 -3.47
N CYS A 94 -10.36 -3.27 -3.91
CA CYS A 94 -10.99 -4.08 -4.93
C CYS A 94 -11.93 -5.11 -4.25
N PRO A 95 -13.24 -5.08 -4.51
CA PRO A 95 -14.18 -6.03 -3.90
C PRO A 95 -14.22 -7.38 -4.62
N HIS A 96 -13.63 -7.50 -5.81
CA HIS A 96 -13.86 -8.63 -6.70
C HIS A 96 -13.08 -9.89 -6.28
N SER A 97 -13.63 -11.05 -6.64
CA SER A 97 -12.94 -12.33 -6.53
C SER A 97 -11.76 -12.41 -7.52
N PRO A 98 -10.80 -13.33 -7.32
CA PRO A 98 -9.71 -13.54 -8.27
C PRO A 98 -10.17 -13.85 -9.71
N GLU A 99 -11.28 -14.54 -9.87
CA GLU A 99 -11.80 -15.05 -11.15
C GLU A 99 -12.54 -13.97 -11.95
N ALA A 100 -12.92 -12.86 -11.32
CA ALA A 100 -13.74 -11.81 -11.94
C ALA A 100 -13.04 -11.01 -13.06
N GLY A 101 -11.73 -11.18 -13.27
CA GLY A 101 -11.00 -10.53 -14.37
C GLY A 101 -10.91 -8.98 -14.30
N CYS A 102 -11.31 -8.35 -13.19
CA CYS A 102 -11.37 -6.89 -13.07
C CYS A 102 -10.00 -6.20 -13.19
N GLY A 103 -9.96 -4.95 -13.66
CA GLY A 103 -8.72 -4.17 -13.81
C GLY A 103 -8.09 -3.67 -12.50
N CYS A 104 -8.81 -3.72 -11.37
CA CYS A 104 -8.38 -3.11 -10.11
C CYS A 104 -7.66 -4.07 -9.15
N ARG A 105 -7.96 -5.37 -9.15
CA ARG A 105 -7.37 -6.34 -8.21
C ARG A 105 -5.86 -6.43 -8.40
N LYS A 106 -5.07 -6.18 -7.33
CA LYS A 106 -3.61 -6.41 -7.34
C LYS A 106 -3.34 -7.88 -7.69
N PRO A 107 -2.42 -8.19 -8.63
CA PRO A 107 -1.29 -7.37 -9.08
C PRO A 107 -1.57 -6.40 -10.25
N ARG A 108 -2.83 -6.22 -10.68
CA ARG A 108 -3.15 -5.19 -11.68
C ARG A 108 -3.00 -3.78 -11.10
N PRO A 109 -2.68 -2.77 -11.93
CA PRO A 109 -2.30 -1.45 -11.44
C PRO A 109 -3.47 -0.54 -11.06
N GLY A 110 -4.73 -0.96 -11.32
CA GLY A 110 -5.88 -0.07 -11.27
C GLY A 110 -6.07 0.66 -9.93
N LEU A 111 -5.87 -0.01 -8.80
CA LEU A 111 -5.95 0.63 -7.47
C LEU A 111 -4.84 1.67 -7.26
N VAL A 112 -3.60 1.37 -7.69
CA VAL A 112 -2.44 2.26 -7.55
C VAL A 112 -2.63 3.52 -8.40
N ILE A 113 -3.06 3.36 -9.65
CA ILE A 113 -3.33 4.47 -10.57
C ILE A 113 -4.45 5.36 -10.02
N GLU A 114 -5.54 4.78 -9.55
CA GLU A 114 -6.66 5.55 -9.00
C GLU A 114 -6.28 6.26 -7.69
N ALA A 115 -5.47 5.64 -6.84
CA ALA A 115 -4.98 6.29 -5.63
C ALA A 115 -4.09 7.49 -5.96
N ALA A 116 -3.11 7.32 -6.87
CA ALA A 116 -2.26 8.40 -7.33
C ALA A 116 -3.08 9.58 -7.91
N ARG A 117 -4.09 9.27 -8.73
CA ARG A 117 -5.01 10.27 -9.30
C ARG A 117 -5.75 11.06 -8.21
N ARG A 118 -6.27 10.39 -7.17
CA ARG A 118 -6.97 11.06 -6.05
C ARG A 118 -6.04 11.93 -5.21
N LEU A 119 -4.78 11.54 -5.09
CA LEU A 119 -3.75 12.30 -4.38
C LEU A 119 -3.14 13.42 -5.24
N GLY A 120 -3.52 13.52 -6.52
CA GLY A 120 -3.02 14.56 -7.44
C GLY A 120 -1.56 14.38 -7.84
N VAL A 121 -1.04 13.14 -7.85
CA VAL A 121 0.36 12.82 -8.17
C VAL A 121 0.46 11.85 -9.35
N ALA A 122 1.63 11.79 -10.00
CA ALA A 122 1.88 10.78 -11.02
C ALA A 122 2.15 9.41 -10.36
N PRO A 123 1.69 8.29 -10.94
CA PRO A 123 2.01 6.95 -10.44
C PRO A 123 3.52 6.68 -10.30
N ALA A 124 4.34 7.24 -11.20
CA ALA A 124 5.79 7.11 -11.17
C ALA A 124 6.46 7.74 -9.93
N ASP A 125 5.80 8.72 -9.31
CA ASP A 125 6.28 9.38 -8.08
C ASP A 125 5.69 8.73 -6.82
N CYS A 126 4.91 7.66 -6.96
CA CYS A 126 4.36 6.90 -5.85
C CYS A 126 5.31 5.78 -5.42
N VAL A 127 5.29 5.48 -4.12
CA VAL A 127 5.83 4.23 -3.57
C VAL A 127 4.68 3.40 -3.02
N VAL A 128 4.62 2.12 -3.35
CA VAL A 128 3.69 1.15 -2.74
C VAL A 128 4.47 0.28 -1.76
N ILE A 129 4.00 0.19 -0.52
CA ILE A 129 4.55 -0.67 0.52
C ILE A 129 3.53 -1.76 0.83
N GLY A 130 3.94 -3.02 0.79
CA GLY A 130 3.09 -4.17 1.08
C GLY A 130 3.91 -5.37 1.56
N ASP A 131 3.25 -6.40 2.07
CA ASP A 131 3.88 -7.59 2.65
C ASP A 131 3.91 -8.80 1.71
N ILE A 132 3.21 -8.73 0.56
CA ILE A 132 3.21 -9.80 -0.43
C ILE A 132 3.66 -9.31 -1.81
N ALA A 133 4.16 -10.23 -2.64
CA ALA A 133 4.65 -9.92 -3.98
C ALA A 133 3.61 -9.22 -4.86
N THR A 134 2.31 -9.50 -4.66
CA THR A 134 1.25 -8.90 -5.48
C THR A 134 1.18 -7.38 -5.34
N ASP A 135 1.60 -6.82 -4.19
CA ASP A 135 1.65 -5.37 -3.95
C ASP A 135 2.76 -4.72 -4.76
N VAL A 136 3.94 -5.33 -4.71
CA VAL A 136 5.13 -4.90 -5.45
C VAL A 136 4.88 -5.00 -6.96
N GLN A 137 4.19 -6.06 -7.41
CA GLN A 137 3.81 -6.24 -8.80
C GLN A 137 2.80 -5.18 -9.25
N ALA A 138 1.79 -4.85 -8.43
CA ALA A 138 0.85 -3.78 -8.74
C ALA A 138 1.54 -2.41 -8.85
N ALA A 139 2.51 -2.15 -7.97
CA ALA A 139 3.35 -0.95 -8.02
C ALA A 139 4.08 -0.87 -9.37
N ARG A 140 4.83 -1.92 -9.71
CA ARG A 140 5.60 -2.00 -10.97
C ARG A 140 4.70 -1.86 -12.20
N ALA A 141 3.55 -2.53 -12.21
CA ALA A 141 2.59 -2.44 -13.32
C ALA A 141 2.01 -1.03 -13.49
N ALA A 142 1.98 -0.22 -12.42
CA ALA A 142 1.55 1.17 -12.46
C ALA A 142 2.69 2.15 -12.79
N GLY A 143 3.94 1.66 -12.92
CA GLY A 143 5.13 2.50 -13.03
C GLY A 143 5.63 3.07 -11.70
N ALA A 144 5.02 2.68 -10.57
CA ALA A 144 5.41 3.08 -9.23
C ALA A 144 6.57 2.22 -8.69
N ARG A 145 7.24 2.72 -7.65
CA ARG A 145 8.22 1.93 -6.88
C ARG A 145 7.50 1.01 -5.90
N GLY A 146 7.88 -0.27 -5.84
CA GLY A 146 7.36 -1.23 -4.85
C GLY A 146 8.40 -1.56 -3.78
N VAL A 147 8.02 -1.58 -2.52
CA VAL A 147 8.85 -2.02 -1.39
C VAL A 147 8.12 -3.14 -0.65
N LEU A 148 8.76 -4.31 -0.54
CA LEU A 148 8.25 -5.42 0.24
C LEU A 148 8.66 -5.26 1.71
N VAL A 149 7.72 -5.43 2.63
CA VAL A 149 7.97 -5.53 4.07
C VAL A 149 7.56 -6.93 4.52
N PRO A 150 8.50 -7.89 4.57
CA PRO A 150 8.15 -9.28 4.87
C PRO A 150 7.60 -9.45 6.29
N ASN A 151 6.60 -10.32 6.42
CA ASN A 151 6.08 -10.81 7.69
C ASN A 151 6.12 -12.36 7.70
N ALA A 152 5.49 -12.99 8.70
CA ALA A 152 5.49 -14.45 8.84
C ALA A 152 4.74 -15.19 7.70
N ALA A 153 3.86 -14.52 6.97
CA ALA A 153 3.11 -15.07 5.84
C ALA A 153 3.83 -14.84 4.49
N THR A 154 4.78 -13.89 4.42
CA THR A 154 5.56 -13.63 3.21
C THR A 154 6.42 -14.83 2.85
N LEU A 155 6.31 -15.31 1.61
CA LEU A 155 7.09 -16.46 1.15
C LEU A 155 8.56 -16.06 0.89
N PRO A 156 9.56 -16.91 1.23
CA PRO A 156 10.97 -16.59 1.01
C PRO A 156 11.31 -16.18 -0.43
N GLY A 157 10.73 -16.87 -1.43
CA GLY A 157 10.94 -16.54 -2.85
C GLY A 157 10.39 -15.18 -3.27
N GLU A 158 9.40 -14.62 -2.55
CA GLU A 158 8.93 -13.25 -2.78
C GLU A 158 9.97 -12.23 -2.31
N VAL A 159 10.65 -12.51 -1.19
CA VAL A 159 11.73 -11.65 -0.66
C VAL A 159 12.92 -11.64 -1.61
N GLU A 160 13.31 -12.81 -2.12
CA GLU A 160 14.44 -12.96 -3.05
C GLU A 160 14.22 -12.22 -4.38
N THR A 161 12.98 -12.14 -4.85
CA THR A 161 12.64 -11.56 -6.16
C THR A 161 12.17 -10.10 -6.09
N ALA A 162 11.95 -9.58 -4.88
CA ALA A 162 11.55 -8.20 -4.68
C ALA A 162 12.69 -7.22 -5.05
N PRO A 163 12.40 -6.13 -5.80
CA PRO A 163 13.40 -5.13 -6.15
C PRO A 163 13.94 -4.37 -4.95
N SER A 164 13.12 -4.25 -3.90
CA SER A 164 13.41 -3.49 -2.71
C SER A 164 12.66 -4.11 -1.55
N THR A 165 13.37 -4.27 -0.44
CA THR A 165 12.83 -4.81 0.79
C THR A 165 13.21 -3.94 1.99
N ALA A 166 12.39 -3.98 3.03
CA ALA A 166 12.71 -3.42 4.34
C ALA A 166 12.30 -4.40 5.44
N PRO A 167 13.02 -4.45 6.56
CA PRO A 167 12.74 -5.40 7.64
C PRO A 167 11.42 -5.10 8.37
N ASP A 168 10.97 -3.85 8.32
CA ASP A 168 9.73 -3.40 8.94
C ASP A 168 9.24 -2.11 8.25
N LEU A 169 7.96 -1.78 8.48
CA LEU A 169 7.27 -0.64 7.89
C LEU A 169 7.90 0.71 8.28
N LEU A 170 8.34 0.86 9.54
CA LEU A 170 8.92 2.10 10.03
C LEU A 170 10.30 2.34 9.38
N THR A 171 11.09 1.30 9.21
CA THR A 171 12.37 1.31 8.51
C THR A 171 12.18 1.63 7.03
N ALA A 172 11.16 1.05 6.38
CA ALA A 172 10.81 1.38 4.99
C ALA A 172 10.55 2.90 4.83
N VAL A 173 9.68 3.46 5.65
CA VAL A 173 9.34 4.90 5.60
C VAL A 173 10.54 5.79 5.91
N ARG A 174 11.36 5.44 6.90
CA ARG A 174 12.57 6.22 7.22
C ARG A 174 13.53 6.30 6.03
N ARG A 175 13.74 5.18 5.31
CA ARG A 175 14.58 5.14 4.10
C ARG A 175 14.03 6.07 3.01
N LEU A 176 12.73 6.02 2.74
CA LEU A 176 12.08 6.91 1.76
C LEU A 176 12.26 8.40 2.10
N LEU A 177 12.14 8.75 3.39
CA LEU A 177 12.33 10.12 3.86
C LEU A 177 13.78 10.60 3.76
N THR A 178 14.76 9.71 3.93
CA THR A 178 16.17 10.05 3.72
C THR A 178 16.50 10.27 2.24
N GLU A 179 15.97 9.45 1.34
CA GLU A 179 16.12 9.61 -0.11
C GLU A 179 15.55 10.96 -0.59
N THR A 180 14.38 11.33 -0.08
CA THR A 180 13.69 12.59 -0.41
C THR A 180 14.47 13.84 0.00
N ARG A 181 15.31 13.75 1.03
CA ARG A 181 16.17 14.86 1.50
C ARG A 181 17.46 14.99 0.69
N GLY A 182 17.99 13.88 0.17
CA GLY A 182 19.24 13.87 -0.61
C GLY A 182 19.12 14.43 -2.04
N GLY A 183 17.91 14.48 -2.61
CA GLY A 183 17.66 15.02 -3.96
C GLY A 183 17.41 16.53 -4.03
N ARG A 184 17.73 17.30 -2.99
CA ARG A 184 17.59 18.78 -2.95
C ARG A 184 18.91 19.54 -3.20
N SER A 185 19.95 18.86 -3.66
CA SER A 185 21.25 19.47 -4.00
C SER A 185 21.34 19.81 -5.48
#